data_AF-A0A9E0GY20-F1
#
_entry.id   AF-A0A9E0GY20-F1
#
_cell.length_a   1.000
_cell.length_b   1.000
_cell.length_c   1.000
_cell.angle_alpha   90.00
_cell.angle_beta   90.00
_cell.angle_gamma   90.00
#
_symmetry.space_group_name_H-M   'P 1'
#
loop_
_entity.id
_entity.type
_entity.pdbx_description
1 polymer ?
#
loop_
_entity_poly.entity_id
_entity_poly.type
_entity_poly.pdbx_seq_one_letter_code
_entity_poly.pdbx_strand_id
1 'polypeptide(L)' 'MLKIYLGNMEKAIYHPPTYFDNQYEDEWITKELSIRMIKEVDKSDVINSSLIQSPVLGTISAKELSGSVKTLMLMAFK' A
#
# COMPACT_ATOMS: atom_id res chain seq x y z
N MET A 1 -2.02 -20.95 1.06
CA MET A 1 -1.30 -21.47 2.24
C MET A 1 -0.13 -20.55 2.53
N LEU A 2 -0.04 -20.00 3.75
CA LEU A 2 1.05 -19.09 4.16
C LEU A 2 2.34 -19.90 4.38
N LYS A 3 3.48 -19.41 3.87
CA LYS A 3 4.81 -19.96 4.12
C LYS A 3 5.62 -18.94 4.91
N ILE A 4 6.22 -19.36 6.02
CA ILE A 4 7.05 -18.51 6.88
C ILE A 4 8.51 -18.89 6.66
N TYR A 5 9.36 -17.90 6.38
CA TYR A 5 10.81 -18.06 6.24
C TYR A 5 11.51 -17.39 7.42
N LEU A 6 12.43 -18.10 8.08
CA LEU A 6 13.22 -17.58 9.19
C LEU A 6 14.67 -17.39 8.71
N GLY A 7 15.15 -16.15 8.71
CA GLY A 7 16.49 -15.78 8.28
C GLY A 7 16.51 -14.71 7.19
N ASN A 8 17.69 -14.43 6.66
CA ASN A 8 17.86 -13.47 5.58
C ASN A 8 17.47 -14.08 4.23
N MET A 9 16.65 -13.37 3.47
CA MET A 9 16.31 -13.69 2.09
C MET A 9 16.78 -12.55 1.18
N GLU A 10 17.60 -12.88 0.20
CA GLU A 10 18.35 -11.91 -0.63
C GLU A 10 17.45 -10.88 -1.35
N LYS A 11 16.21 -11.24 -1.64
CA LYS A 11 15.23 -10.38 -2.35
C LYS A 11 14.09 -9.90 -1.45
N ALA A 12 14.22 -10.07 -0.13
CA ALA A 12 13.20 -9.62 0.80
C ALA A 12 13.16 -8.10 0.93
N ILE A 13 11.95 -7.55 0.98
CA ILE A 13 11.72 -6.17 1.39
C ILE A 13 11.58 -6.16 2.91
N TYR A 14 12.63 -5.70 3.61
CA TYR A 14 12.66 -5.66 5.08
C TYR A 14 11.90 -4.47 5.68
N HIS A 15 11.71 -3.39 4.90
CA HIS A 15 10.93 -2.22 5.33
C HIS A 15 9.91 -1.80 4.26
N PRO A 16 8.75 -2.47 4.20
CA PRO A 16 7.74 -2.25 3.17
C PRO A 16 7.27 -0.79 3.02
N PRO A 17 7.02 -0.01 4.10
CA PRO A 17 6.54 1.36 3.93
C PRO A 17 7.52 2.25 3.16
N THR A 18 8.80 2.27 3.54
CA THR A 18 9.82 3.07 2.83
C THR A 18 10.07 2.54 1.43
N TYR A 19 10.03 1.23 1.22
CA TYR A 19 10.19 0.68 -0.12
C TYR A 19 9.03 1.12 -1.03
N PHE A 20 7.79 1.04 -0.54
CA PHE A 20 6.61 1.52 -1.26
C PHE A 20 6.73 3.00 -1.61
N ASP A 21 7.04 3.86 -0.64
CA ASP A 21 7.10 5.32 -0.85
C ASP A 21 8.10 5.75 -1.93
N ASN A 22 9.10 4.91 -2.20
CA ASN A 22 10.13 5.14 -3.20
C ASN A 22 9.85 4.47 -4.55
N GLN A 23 8.93 3.52 -4.64
CA GLN A 23 8.81 2.61 -5.79
C GLN A 23 7.39 2.44 -6.32
N TYR A 24 6.36 2.94 -5.62
CA TYR A 24 5.00 2.84 -6.13
C TYR A 24 4.83 3.65 -7.42
N GLU A 25 3.95 3.17 -8.30
CA GLU A 25 3.52 3.89 -9.49
C GLU A 25 2.09 4.41 -9.28
N ASP A 26 1.77 5.57 -9.83
CA ASP A 26 0.46 6.21 -9.66
C ASP A 26 -0.69 5.30 -10.14
N GLU A 27 -0.45 4.51 -11.18
CA GLU A 27 -1.41 3.53 -11.72
C GLU A 27 -1.75 2.44 -10.70
N TRP A 28 -0.90 2.20 -9.69
CA TRP A 28 -1.21 1.20 -8.67
C TRP A 28 -2.32 1.69 -7.75
N ILE A 29 -2.42 2.99 -7.49
CA ILE A 29 -3.37 3.56 -6.52
C ILE A 29 -4.82 3.41 -7.00
N THR A 30 -5.04 3.51 -8.31
CA THR A 30 -6.37 3.50 -8.93
C THR A 30 -6.82 2.12 -9.43
N LYS A 31 -6.00 1.07 -9.26
CA LYS A 31 -6.43 -0.31 -9.55
C LYS A 31 -7.56 -0.74 -8.61
N GLU A 32 -8.54 -1.48 -9.15
CA GLU A 32 -9.69 -1.97 -8.38
C GLU A 32 -9.30 -2.76 -7.11
N LEU A 33 -8.20 -3.52 -7.17
CA LEU A 33 -7.68 -4.22 -6.00
C LEU A 33 -7.18 -3.24 -4.93
N SER A 34 -6.41 -2.22 -5.33
CA SER A 34 -5.89 -1.19 -4.42
C SER A 34 -6.98 -0.36 -3.80
N ILE A 35 -7.96 0.07 -4.60
CA ILE A 35 -9.14 0.80 -4.10
C ILE A 35 -9.85 -0.02 -3.02
N ARG A 36 -10.05 -1.33 -3.24
CA ARG A 36 -10.62 -2.22 -2.22
C ARG A 36 -9.74 -2.35 -0.98
N MET A 37 -8.43 -2.51 -1.15
CA MET A 37 -7.50 -2.63 -0.01
C MET A 37 -7.49 -1.35 0.84
N ILE A 38 -7.39 -0.17 0.20
CA ILE A 38 -7.43 1.15 0.85
C ILE A 38 -8.78 1.36 1.56
N LYS A 39 -9.89 1.00 0.91
CA LYS A 39 -11.23 1.12 1.51
C LYS A 39 -11.41 0.19 2.70
N GLU A 40 -10.98 -1.06 2.60
CA GLU A 40 -11.25 -2.05 3.64
C GLU A 40 -10.31 -1.94 4.83
N VAL A 41 -9.03 -1.61 4.62
CA VAL A 41 -8.03 -1.55 5.69
C VAL A 41 -7.99 -0.15 6.30
N ASP A 42 -7.85 0.89 5.48
CA ASP A 42 -7.66 2.27 5.95
C ASP A 42 -8.97 3.06 6.04
N LYS A 43 -10.10 2.46 5.63
CA LYS A 43 -11.42 3.11 5.60
C LYS A 43 -11.43 4.41 4.79
N SER A 44 -10.50 4.54 3.85
CA SER A 44 -10.27 5.74 3.04
C SER A 44 -10.79 5.56 1.62
N ASP A 45 -11.21 6.65 0.98
CA ASP A 45 -11.75 6.66 -0.39
C ASP A 45 -10.73 7.21 -1.37
N VAL A 46 -10.43 6.45 -2.44
CA VAL A 46 -9.54 6.91 -3.50
C VAL A 46 -10.31 7.80 -4.47
N ILE A 47 -9.90 9.06 -4.61
CA ILE A 47 -10.50 10.01 -5.54
C ILE A 47 -9.75 9.98 -6.87
N ASN A 48 -8.41 10.01 -6.81
CA ASN A 48 -7.51 9.78 -7.94
C ASN A 48 -6.14 9.27 -7.40
N SER A 49 -5.15 9.09 -8.29
CA SER A 49 -3.84 8.54 -7.90
C SER A 49 -3.08 9.39 -6.87
N SER A 50 -3.32 10.70 -6.83
CA SER A 50 -2.62 11.62 -5.93
C SER A 50 -3.48 12.10 -4.75
N LEU A 51 -4.77 11.74 -4.72
CA LEU A 51 -5.73 12.24 -3.74
C LEU A 51 -6.57 11.09 -3.17
N ILE A 52 -6.38 10.85 -1.88
CA ILE A 52 -7.11 9.85 -1.10
C ILE A 52 -7.75 10.58 0.08
N GLN A 53 -9.04 10.32 0.31
CA GLN A 53 -9.79 10.90 1.41
C GLN A 53 -9.80 9.95 2.60
N SER A 54 -9.02 10.29 3.62
CA SER A 54 -9.02 9.60 4.91
C SER A 54 -10.08 10.19 5.84
N PRO A 55 -10.84 9.36 6.59
CA PRO A 55 -11.75 9.84 7.61
C PRO A 55 -11.03 10.40 8.85
N VAL A 56 -9.74 10.08 9.04
CA VAL A 56 -8.95 10.49 10.21
C VAL A 56 -8.00 11.64 9.86
N LEU A 57 -7.28 11.51 8.74
CA LEU A 57 -6.24 12.45 8.35
C LEU A 57 -6.70 13.52 7.35
N GLY A 58 -7.96 13.43 6.87
CA GLY A 58 -8.45 14.29 5.80
C GLY A 58 -7.88 13.90 4.45
N THR A 59 -7.58 14.88 3.61
CA THR A 59 -6.99 14.64 2.29
C THR A 59 -5.52 14.28 2.42
N ILE A 60 -5.15 13.10 1.91
CA ILE A 60 -3.80 12.56 1.97
C ILE A 60 -3.32 12.07 0.59
N SER A 61 -2.01 11.86 0.45
CA SER A 61 -1.41 11.18 -0.69
C SER A 61 -1.23 9.68 -0.40
N ALA A 62 -0.70 8.93 -1.38
CA ALA A 62 -0.36 7.52 -1.18
C ALA A 62 0.71 7.28 -0.08
N LYS A 63 1.52 8.29 0.24
CA LYS A 63 2.58 8.19 1.26
C LYS A 63 2.06 8.12 2.68
N GLU A 64 0.84 8.62 2.94
CA GLU A 64 0.23 8.54 4.26
C GLU A 64 -0.66 7.31 4.45
N LEU A 65 -0.76 6.43 3.44
CA LEU A 65 -1.43 5.12 3.59
C LEU A 65 -0.77 4.29 4.69
N SER A 66 -1.55 3.44 5.33
CA SER A 66 -1.04 2.57 6.40
C SER A 66 0.04 1.62 5.88
N GLY A 67 0.94 1.22 6.79
CA GLY A 67 1.96 0.23 6.48
C GLY A 67 1.36 -1.10 6.00
N SER A 68 0.18 -1.47 6.49
CA SER A 68 -0.56 -2.67 6.05
C SER A 68 -1.03 -2.57 4.60
N VAL A 69 -1.65 -1.45 4.19
CA VAL A 69 -2.07 -1.24 2.79
C VAL A 69 -0.85 -1.25 1.87
N LYS A 70 0.20 -0.51 2.22
CA LYS A 70 1.45 -0.49 1.44
C LYS A 70 2.04 -1.89 1.28
N THR A 71 2.04 -2.69 2.35
CA THR A 71 2.54 -4.08 2.31
C THR A 71 1.68 -4.95 1.39
N LEU A 72 0.35 -4.86 1.47
CA LEU A 72 -0.55 -5.62 0.60
C LEU A 72 -0.38 -5.23 -0.87
N MET A 73 -0.24 -3.94 -1.17
CA MET A 73 0.02 -3.45 -2.52
C MET A 73 1.35 -3.97 -3.06
N LEU A 74 2.41 -3.98 -2.25
CA LEU A 74 3.69 -4.58 -2.64
C LEU A 74 3.54 -6.07 -2.94
N MET A 75 2.81 -6.83 -2.12
CA MET A 75 2.54 -8.25 -2.40
C MET A 75 1.73 -8.49 -3.69
N ALA A 76 0.91 -7.51 -4.10
CA ALA A 76 0.05 -7.63 -5.27
C ALA A 76 0.76 -7.24 -6.58
N PHE A 77 1.71 -6.31 -6.53
CA PHE A 77 2.30 -5.70 -7.73
C PHE A 77 3.82 -5.87 -7.85
N LYS A 78 4.48 -6.43 -6.84
CA LYS A 78 5.92 -6.68 -6.84
C LYS A 78 6.25 -8.14 -6.58
#